data_AF-A0A3C1WTS0-F1
#
_entry.id   AF-A0A3C1WTS0-F1
#
_cell.length_a   1.000
_cell.length_b   1.000
_cell.length_c   1.000
_cell.angle_alpha   90.00
_cell.angle_beta   90.00
_cell.angle_gamma   90.00
#
_symmetry.space_group_name_H-M   'P 1'
#
loop_
_entity.id
_entity.type
_entity.pdbx_description
1 polymer ?
#
loop_
_entity_poly.entity_id
_entity_poly.type
_entity_poly.pdbx_seq_one_letter_code
_entity_poly.pdbx_strand_id
1 'polypeptide(L)' 'MGTDAYISPLSERYASKEMQYIFSEDKKFSTWRKLWVALAETEMELGL' A
#
# COMPACT_ATOMS: atom_id res chain seq x y z
N MET A 1 7.82 7.14 14.16
CA MET A 1 6.67 7.77 13.47
C MET A 1 5.97 6.67 12.71
N GLY A 2 4.64 6.53 12.84
CA GLY A 2 3.87 5.54 12.07
C GLY A 2 3.79 5.94 10.60
N THR A 3 3.87 4.96 9.71
CA THR A 3 3.74 5.11 8.23
C THR A 3 2.37 4.64 7.73
N ASP A 4 1.42 4.47 8.66
CA ASP A 4 0.06 3.98 8.49
C ASP A 4 -0.95 5.08 8.14
N ALA A 5 -0.54 6.35 8.18
CA ALA A 5 -1.35 7.49 7.77
C ALA A 5 -0.65 8.33 6.70
N TYR A 6 -1.42 8.84 5.73
CA TYR A 6 -0.93 9.80 4.74
C TYR A 6 -0.75 11.19 5.37
N ILE A 7 0.49 11.68 5.42
CA ILE A 7 0.86 12.93 6.09
C ILE A 7 0.74 14.11 5.12
N SER A 8 -0.26 14.96 5.36
CA SER A 8 -0.45 16.25 4.69
C SER A 8 -1.32 17.16 5.57
N PRO A 9 -1.08 18.49 5.60
CA PRO A 9 -1.89 19.42 6.39
C PRO A 9 -3.40 19.36 6.08
N LEU A 10 -3.75 18.92 4.86
CA LEU A 10 -5.14 18.74 4.44
C LEU A 10 -5.69 17.36 4.80
N SER A 11 -4.87 16.31 4.84
CA SER A 11 -5.35 14.97 5.18
C SER A 11 -5.61 14.81 6.67
N GLU A 12 -4.78 15.39 7.54
CA GLU A 12 -4.92 15.28 9.00
C GLU A 12 -6.23 15.89 9.52
N ARG A 13 -6.73 16.94 8.87
CA ARG A 13 -7.91 17.69 9.33
C ARG A 13 -9.22 17.25 8.69
N TYR A 14 -9.18 16.73 7.46
CA TYR A 14 -10.39 16.51 6.65
C TYR A 14 -10.61 15.08 6.20
N ALA A 15 -9.56 14.25 6.12
CA ALA A 15 -9.70 12.89 5.64
C ALA A 15 -10.02 11.90 6.77
N SER A 16 -10.88 10.92 6.50
CA SER A 16 -11.14 9.84 7.45
C SER A 16 -9.90 8.97 7.65
N LYS A 17 -9.83 8.25 8.76
CA LYS A 17 -8.70 7.34 9.06
C LYS A 17 -8.53 6.26 7.99
N GLU A 18 -9.64 5.75 7.47
CA GLU A 18 -9.66 4.76 6.39
C GLU A 18 -9.02 5.33 5.12
N MET A 19 -9.36 6.57 4.78
CA MET A 19 -8.78 7.24 3.62
C MET A 19 -7.28 7.50 3.81
N GLN A 20 -6.88 7.96 5.00
CA GLN A 20 -5.47 8.15 5.34
C GLN A 20 -4.67 6.85 5.23
N TYR A 21 -5.25 5.72 5.64
CA TYR A 21 -4.60 4.41 5.51
C TYR A 21 -4.52 3.93 4.05
N ILE A 22 -5.56 4.13 3.24
CA ILE A 22 -5.55 3.76 1.81
C ILE A 22 -4.37 4.42 1.07
N PHE A 23 -4.08 5.68 1.42
CA PHE A 23 -2.99 6.46 0.82
C PHE A 23 -1.68 6.43 1.62
N SER A 24 -1.60 5.60 2.67
CA SER A 24 -0.39 5.48 3.51
C SER A 24 0.76 4.75 2.79
N GLU A 25 1.98 4.98 3.27
CA GLU A 25 3.17 4.27 2.79
C GLU A 25 3.08 2.77 3.09
N ASP A 26 2.54 2.40 4.26
CA ASP A 26 2.32 1.00 4.63
C ASP A 26 1.41 0.28 3.66
N LYS A 27 0.28 0.89 3.29
CA LYS A 27 -0.65 0.33 2.31
C LYS A 27 0.01 0.24 0.93
N LYS A 28 0.75 1.26 0.51
CA LYS A 28 1.45 1.29 -0.78
C LYS A 28 2.48 0.15 -0.89
N PHE A 29 3.43 0.07 0.04
CA PHE A 29 4.53 -0.90 -0.05
C PHE A 29 4.10 -2.33 0.26
N SER A 30 3.12 -2.53 1.14
CA SER A 30 2.53 -3.87 1.33
C SER A 30 1.78 -4.33 0.08
N THR A 31 1.08 -3.45 -0.62
CA THR A 31 0.39 -3.78 -1.88
C THR A 31 1.38 -4.10 -2.98
N TRP A 32 2.48 -3.36 -3.12
CA TRP A 32 3.54 -3.67 -4.09
C TRP A 32 4.15 -5.06 -3.86
N ARG A 33 4.45 -5.41 -2.61
CA ARG A 33 4.97 -6.76 -2.29
C ARG A 33 3.99 -7.86 -2.66
N LYS A 34 2.69 -7.66 -2.46
CA LYS A 34 1.65 -8.61 -2.90
C LYS A 34 1.64 -8.78 -4.41
N LEU A 35 1.79 -7.69 -5.16
CA LEU A 35 1.88 -7.75 -6.62
C LEU A 35 3.13 -8.49 -7.09
N TRP A 36 4.28 -8.29 -6.44
CA TRP A 36 5.50 -9.05 -6.75
C TRP A 36 5.34 -10.54 -6.49
N VAL A 37 4.71 -10.92 -5.38
CA VAL A 37 4.44 -12.34 -5.09
C VAL A 37 3.51 -12.93 -6.14
N ALA A 38 2.39 -12.26 -6.44
CA ALA A 38 1.45 -12.73 -7.45
C ALA A 38 2.09 -12.84 -8.85
N LEU A 39 2.99 -11.90 -9.19
CA LEU A 39 3.77 -11.96 -10.42
C LEU A 39 4.68 -13.19 -10.44
N ALA A 40 5.48 -13.40 -9.39
CA ALA A 40 6.39 -14.54 -9.29
C ALA A 40 5.66 -15.89 -9.31
N GLU A 41 4.51 -15.98 -8.64
CA GLU A 41 3.62 -17.16 -8.68
C GLU A 41 3.16 -17.44 -10.11
N THR A 42 2.73 -16.40 -10.84
CA THR A 42 2.28 -16.52 -12.23
C THR A 42 3.43 -16.86 -13.18
N GLU A 43 4.61 -16.27 -12.98
CA GLU A 43 5.82 -16.59 -13.75
C GLU A 43 6.21 -18.07 -13.57
N MET A 44 6.20 -18.56 -12.33
CA MET A 44 6.46 -19.97 -12.02
C MET A 44 5.42 -20.90 -12.67
N GLU A 45 4.14 -20.57 -12.63
CA GLU A 45 3.07 -21.33 -13.30
C GLU A 45 3.27 -21.40 -14.82
N LEU A 46 3.83 -20.34 -15.42
CA LEU A 46 4.16 -20.27 -16.85
C LEU A 46 5.53 -20.90 -17.19
N GLY A 47 6.28 -21.37 -16.18
CA GLY A 47 7.57 -22.02 -16.35
C GLY A 47 8.77 -21.10 -16.56
N LEU A 48 8.67 -19.84 -16.10
CA LEU A 48 9.79 -18.90 -15.96
C LEU A 48 10.48 -19.06 -14.61
#